data_AF-A0A1G1T3D8-F1
#
_entry.id   AF-A0A1G1T3D8-F1
#
_cell.length_a   1.000
_cell.length_b   1.000
_cell.length_c   1.000
_cell.angle_alpha   90.00
_cell.angle_beta   90.00
_cell.angle_gamma   90.00
#
_symmetry.space_group_name_H-M   'P 1'
#
loop_
_entity.id
_entity.type
_entity.pdbx_description
1 polymer ?
#
loop_
_entity_poly.entity_id
_entity_poly.type
_entity_poly.pdbx_seq_one_letter_code
_entity_poly.pdbx_strand_id
1 'polypeptide(L)'
;MDIDVVNKIKHLALIALASDDELSEAIVLKGGNAIDLAYSDQQGAVSRTSFDLDFSLADGDFLEDLQAIKDRIERTLVQTYAENGYVVLEYNFLIKPKTKPQIADFWGGYLVEFKVVEQHVFDRPTANPNAQRRDFIPLRPNHSPKFQIEFSKFEYMGAGSKRPIKVGGYTVQVYTAEMIVFEKVRAICQQLPQYAQIIPSHTPRPGPGLLRHSLNHGVPGSDLPLRREPGPAAARLRRQACAAGVSTADAQPQGPAPRRLAERSGDGFPNGRSP
;
A
#
# COMPACT_ATOMS: atom_id res chain seq x y z
N MET A 1 -10.60 23.31 -12.71
CA MET A 1 -9.42 22.48 -12.41
C MET A 1 -8.86 22.04 -13.73
N ASP A 2 -7.58 22.32 -13.97
CA ASP A 2 -6.89 21.90 -15.20
C ASP A 2 -6.34 20.48 -14.99
N ILE A 3 -6.84 19.53 -15.79
CA ILE A 3 -6.50 18.11 -15.62
C ILE A 3 -5.05 17.82 -16.03
N ASP A 4 -4.52 18.58 -16.99
CA ASP A 4 -3.15 18.40 -17.48
C ASP A 4 -2.17 18.89 -16.43
N VAL A 5 -2.48 20.01 -15.78
CA VAL A 5 -1.72 20.50 -14.62
C VAL A 5 -1.76 19.47 -13.49
N VAL A 6 -2.92 18.91 -13.14
CA VAL A 6 -3.02 17.88 -12.09
C VAL A 6 -2.16 16.65 -12.42
N ASN A 7 -2.23 16.17 -13.67
CA ASN A 7 -1.43 15.05 -14.12
C ASN A 7 0.08 15.37 -14.08
N LYS A 8 0.47 16.59 -14.44
CA LYS A 8 1.85 17.06 -14.34
C LYS A 8 2.34 17.08 -12.90
N ILE A 9 1.57 17.68 -11.98
CA ILE A 9 1.90 17.70 -10.54
C ILE A 9 2.06 16.27 -10.00
N LYS A 10 1.17 15.35 -10.37
CA LYS A 10 1.26 13.95 -9.97
C LYS A 10 2.51 13.26 -10.54
N HIS A 11 2.80 13.50 -11.81
CA HIS A 11 3.97 12.94 -12.48
C HIS A 11 5.28 13.41 -11.85
N LEU A 12 5.36 14.68 -11.45
CA LEU A 12 6.52 15.23 -10.72
C LEU A 12 6.69 14.58 -9.34
N ALA A 13 5.62 14.32 -8.59
CA ALA A 13 5.71 13.59 -7.33
C ALA A 13 6.25 12.16 -7.51
N LEU A 14 5.84 11.46 -8.57
CA LEU A 14 6.37 10.13 -8.90
C LEU A 14 7.86 10.18 -9.23
N ILE A 15 8.27 11.14 -10.08
CA ILE A 15 9.68 11.35 -10.42
C ILE A 15 10.50 11.66 -9.18
N ALA A 16 10.01 12.57 -8.32
CA ALA A 16 10.69 12.96 -7.09
C ALA A 16 11.02 11.75 -6.22
N LEU A 17 10.01 10.93 -5.92
CA LEU A 17 10.18 9.76 -5.06
C LEU A 17 11.04 8.67 -5.73
N ALA A 18 10.94 8.52 -7.06
CA ALA A 18 11.70 7.52 -7.81
C ALA A 18 13.15 7.95 -8.11
N SER A 19 13.48 9.23 -7.91
CA SER A 19 14.84 9.77 -8.13
C SER A 19 15.82 9.50 -6.98
N ASP A 20 15.30 9.09 -5.83
CA ASP A 20 16.10 8.71 -4.67
C ASP A 20 16.10 7.19 -4.52
N ASP A 21 17.28 6.57 -4.63
CA ASP A 21 17.42 5.11 -4.70
C ASP A 21 16.77 4.41 -3.49
N GLU A 22 16.99 4.93 -2.28
CA GLU A 22 16.44 4.36 -1.04
C GLU A 22 14.91 4.43 -1.01
N LEU A 23 14.32 5.58 -1.40
CA LEU A 23 12.87 5.69 -1.50
C LEU A 23 12.31 4.76 -2.58
N SER A 24 12.97 4.70 -3.74
CA SER A 24 12.53 3.91 -4.89
C SER A 24 12.48 2.41 -4.60
N GLU A 25 13.38 1.92 -3.74
CA GLU A 25 13.41 0.53 -3.30
C GLU A 25 12.40 0.26 -2.18
N ALA A 26 12.19 1.24 -1.29
CA ALA A 26 11.31 1.13 -0.14
C ALA A 26 9.81 1.19 -0.49
N ILE A 27 9.43 1.81 -1.61
CA ILE A 27 8.01 2.08 -1.92
C ILE A 27 7.52 1.36 -3.17
N VAL A 28 6.25 0.95 -3.15
CA VAL A 28 5.58 0.33 -4.30
C VAL A 28 4.25 1.02 -4.54
N LEU A 29 4.09 1.59 -5.73
CA LEU A 29 2.89 2.32 -6.13
C LEU A 29 1.72 1.35 -6.29
N LYS A 30 0.57 1.73 -5.74
CA LYS A 30 -0.66 0.93 -5.74
C LYS A 30 -1.88 1.77 -6.10
N GLY A 31 -3.06 1.18 -5.94
CA GLY A 31 -4.33 1.86 -6.18
C GLY A 31 -4.58 2.21 -7.65
N GLY A 32 -5.40 3.24 -7.88
CA GLY A 32 -5.83 3.62 -9.24
C GLY A 32 -4.68 4.16 -10.10
N ASN A 33 -3.73 4.88 -9.49
CA ASN A 33 -2.59 5.42 -10.23
C ASN A 33 -1.64 4.33 -10.75
N ALA A 34 -1.52 3.19 -10.06
CA ALA A 34 -0.81 2.03 -10.60
C ALA A 34 -1.51 1.45 -11.84
N ILE A 35 -2.85 1.41 -11.86
CA ILE A 35 -3.63 0.97 -13.03
C ILE A 35 -3.35 1.89 -14.22
N ASP A 36 -3.52 3.20 -14.00
CA ASP A 36 -3.40 4.24 -15.02
C ASP A 36 -2.01 4.29 -15.67
N LEU A 37 -0.95 3.95 -14.93
CA LEU A 37 0.43 4.02 -15.45
C LEU A 37 0.92 2.71 -16.05
N ALA A 38 0.45 1.56 -15.55
CA ALA A 38 1.02 0.27 -15.92
C ALA A 38 0.13 -0.58 -16.85
N TYR A 39 -1.16 -0.26 -16.98
CA TYR A 39 -2.15 -1.11 -17.66
C TYR A 39 -3.13 -0.34 -18.57
N SER A 40 -2.96 0.96 -18.73
CA SER A 40 -3.82 1.83 -19.55
C SER A 40 -3.82 1.47 -21.04
N ASP A 41 -2.72 0.93 -21.58
CA ASP A 41 -2.66 0.45 -22.97
C ASP A 41 -3.49 -0.84 -23.20
N GLN A 42 -3.83 -1.58 -22.14
CA GLN A 42 -4.51 -2.87 -22.20
C GLN A 42 -6.02 -2.76 -21.90
N GLN A 43 -6.44 -1.68 -21.25
CA GLN A 43 -7.80 -1.48 -20.74
C GLN A 43 -8.17 -0.03 -21.04
N GLY A 44 -8.90 0.19 -22.14
CA GLY A 44 -9.25 1.53 -22.63
C GLY A 44 -9.59 2.52 -21.51
N ALA A 45 -9.04 3.74 -21.61
CA ALA A 45 -9.01 4.79 -20.60
C ALA A 45 -10.11 4.72 -19.53
N VAL A 46 -9.85 4.02 -18.42
CA VAL A 46 -10.68 4.11 -17.22
C VAL A 46 -10.30 5.40 -16.51
N SER A 47 -10.73 6.53 -17.09
CA SER A 47 -10.50 7.89 -16.61
C SER A 47 -11.26 8.15 -15.30
N ARG A 48 -10.76 7.58 -14.21
CA ARG A 48 -10.99 8.11 -12.86
C ARG A 48 -9.63 8.39 -12.24
N THR A 49 -9.03 9.51 -12.67
CA THR A 49 -7.79 10.05 -12.13
C THR A 49 -7.87 10.08 -10.61
N SER A 50 -7.19 9.14 -9.96
CA SER A 50 -6.97 9.24 -8.52
C SER A 50 -6.08 10.46 -8.30
N PHE A 51 -6.57 11.43 -7.53
CA PHE A 51 -5.84 12.66 -7.23
C PHE A 51 -4.65 12.42 -6.31
N ASP A 52 -4.71 11.34 -5.53
CA ASP A 52 -3.75 11.01 -4.48
C ASP A 52 -2.87 9.84 -4.92
N LEU A 53 -1.62 9.82 -4.46
CA LEU A 53 -0.69 8.71 -4.68
C LEU A 53 -0.71 7.78 -3.48
N ASP A 54 -0.99 6.50 -3.73
CA ASP A 54 -0.98 5.47 -2.70
C ASP A 54 0.22 4.56 -2.91
N PHE A 55 1.03 4.38 -1.87
CA PHE A 55 2.19 3.49 -1.85
C PHE A 55 2.07 2.47 -0.72
N SER A 56 2.67 1.31 -0.94
CA SER A 56 2.95 0.31 0.09
C SER A 56 4.45 0.31 0.40
N LEU A 57 4.82 0.09 1.66
CA LEU A 57 6.21 -0.03 2.08
C LEU A 57 6.68 -1.48 1.93
N ALA A 58 7.80 -1.69 1.23
CA ALA A 58 8.34 -3.00 0.88
C ALA A 58 8.65 -3.85 2.12
N ASP A 59 9.29 -3.24 3.12
CA ASP A 59 9.72 -3.90 4.35
C ASP A 59 8.74 -3.69 5.52
N GLY A 60 7.49 -3.34 5.20
CA GLY A 60 6.44 -3.08 6.18
C GLY A 60 6.57 -1.74 6.91
N ASP A 61 7.75 -1.13 6.95
CA ASP A 61 8.02 0.22 7.44
C ASP A 61 9.25 0.81 6.73
N PHE A 62 9.51 2.10 6.91
CA PHE A 62 10.81 2.68 6.57
C PHE A 62 11.86 2.20 7.57
N LEU A 63 13.06 1.88 7.06
CA LEU A 63 14.17 1.39 7.88
C LEU A 63 14.97 2.52 8.54
N GLU A 64 14.95 3.72 7.94
CA GLU A 64 15.61 4.92 8.46
C GLU A 64 14.81 5.57 9.61
N ASP A 65 15.47 6.46 10.36
CA ASP A 65 14.78 7.30 11.34
C ASP A 65 13.70 8.18 10.67
N LEU A 66 12.61 8.40 11.39
CA LEU A 66 11.44 9.14 10.89
C LEU A 66 11.79 10.55 10.38
N GLN A 67 12.70 11.25 11.06
CA GLN A 67 13.11 12.59 10.67
C GLN A 67 13.94 12.55 9.40
N ALA A 68 14.81 11.53 9.24
CA ALA A 68 15.58 11.33 8.02
C ALA A 68 14.66 11.07 6.80
N ILE A 69 13.67 10.20 6.94
CA ILE A 69 12.68 9.94 5.89
C ILE A 69 11.89 11.19 5.53
N LYS A 70 11.42 11.93 6.53
CA LYS A 70 10.69 13.18 6.33
C LYS A 70 11.53 14.16 5.50
N ASP A 71 12.79 14.36 5.88
CA ASP A 71 13.68 15.33 5.23
C ASP A 71 14.08 14.86 3.82
N ARG A 72 14.26 13.55 3.62
CA ARG A 72 14.53 12.92 2.32
C ARG A 72 13.37 13.13 1.34
N ILE A 73 12.14 12.86 1.77
CA ILE A 73 10.95 13.08 0.93
C ILE A 73 10.74 14.57 0.66
N GLU A 74 10.93 15.44 1.65
CA GLU A 74 10.81 16.89 1.44
C GLU A 74 11.83 17.39 0.41
N ARG A 75 13.10 16.99 0.57
CA ARG A 75 14.20 17.37 -0.33
C ARG A 75 13.91 16.97 -1.77
N THR A 76 13.53 15.72 -2.00
CA THR A 76 13.26 15.20 -3.36
C THR A 76 12.09 15.91 -4.02
N LEU A 77 11.01 16.16 -3.28
CA LEU A 77 9.86 16.93 -3.75
C LEU A 77 10.26 18.38 -4.06
N VAL A 78 10.92 19.08 -3.14
CA VAL A 78 11.33 20.48 -3.34
C VAL A 78 12.23 20.62 -4.57
N GLN A 79 13.24 19.75 -4.71
CA GLN A 79 14.17 19.79 -5.82
C GLN A 79 13.46 19.55 -7.16
N THR A 80 12.70 18.45 -7.27
CA THR A 80 12.05 18.06 -8.53
C THR A 80 11.04 19.10 -8.99
N TYR A 81 10.27 19.67 -8.07
CA TYR A 81 9.28 20.70 -8.42
C TYR A 81 9.94 22.02 -8.81
N ALA A 82 11.00 22.43 -8.12
CA ALA A 82 11.74 23.65 -8.43
C ALA A 82 12.36 23.60 -9.84
N GLU A 83 12.98 22.47 -10.20
CA GLU A 83 13.53 22.22 -11.54
C GLU A 83 12.45 22.28 -12.64
N ASN A 84 11.18 22.14 -12.27
CA ASN A 84 10.03 22.16 -13.18
C ASN A 84 9.16 23.42 -13.08
N GLY A 85 9.67 24.48 -12.43
CA GLY A 85 9.01 25.78 -12.35
C GLY A 85 7.90 25.87 -11.31
N TYR A 86 7.97 25.08 -10.24
CA TYR A 86 7.02 25.08 -9.14
C TYR A 86 7.69 25.19 -7.78
N VAL A 87 6.96 25.75 -6.81
CA VAL A 87 7.39 25.83 -5.41
C VAL A 87 6.49 24.94 -4.57
N VAL A 88 7.11 24.03 -3.79
CA VAL A 88 6.43 23.22 -2.77
C VAL A 88 6.31 24.05 -1.49
N LEU A 89 5.10 24.14 -0.96
CA LEU A 89 4.78 24.88 0.25
C LEU A 89 3.87 24.07 1.16
N GLU A 90 3.83 24.42 2.44
CA GLU A 90 3.03 23.75 3.48
C GLU A 90 3.25 22.22 3.51
N TYR A 91 4.50 21.79 3.38
CA TYR A 91 4.87 20.38 3.51
C TYR A 91 4.62 19.90 4.94
N ASN A 92 3.94 18.76 5.04
CA ASN A 92 3.64 18.08 6.29
C ASN A 92 3.84 16.57 6.12
N PHE A 93 4.58 15.97 7.06
CA PHE A 93 4.73 14.53 7.17
C PHE A 93 4.05 14.05 8.45
N LEU A 94 3.04 13.18 8.32
CA LEU A 94 2.15 12.80 9.41
C LEU A 94 2.12 11.27 9.57
N ILE A 95 2.24 10.78 10.81
CA ILE A 95 2.01 9.37 11.13
C ILE A 95 0.49 9.09 11.12
N LYS A 96 0.11 7.96 10.55
CA LYS A 96 -1.29 7.50 10.46
C LYS A 96 -1.43 6.07 11.01
N PRO A 97 -2.49 5.78 11.78
CA PRO A 97 -3.40 6.73 12.43
C PRO A 97 -2.67 7.60 13.49
N LYS A 98 -3.22 8.77 13.83
CA LYS A 98 -2.60 9.72 14.78
C LYS A 98 -2.51 9.17 16.20
N THR A 99 -3.51 8.42 16.63
CA THR A 99 -3.50 7.70 17.90
C THR A 99 -2.67 6.43 17.70
N LYS A 100 -1.92 5.95 18.70
CA LYS A 100 -1.33 4.61 18.68
C LYS A 100 -2.41 3.61 19.10
N PRO A 101 -3.16 3.00 18.18
CA PRO A 101 -4.08 1.96 18.60
C PRO A 101 -3.26 0.74 19.03
N GLN A 102 -3.87 -0.19 19.78
CA GLN A 102 -3.27 -1.48 20.15
C GLN A 102 -2.92 -2.37 18.92
N ILE A 103 -3.15 -1.87 17.70
CA ILE A 103 -2.98 -2.53 16.41
C ILE A 103 -1.85 -1.93 15.56
N ALA A 104 -1.02 -1.06 16.15
CA ALA A 104 0.11 -0.43 15.45
C ALA A 104 1.14 -1.43 14.90
N ASP A 105 1.15 -2.66 15.43
CA ASP A 105 2.02 -3.76 14.99
C ASP A 105 1.56 -4.42 13.68
N PHE A 106 0.32 -4.14 13.22
CA PHE A 106 -0.21 -4.71 11.97
C PHE A 106 -0.97 -3.70 11.10
N TRP A 107 -1.16 -2.46 11.56
CA TRP A 107 -1.82 -1.41 10.79
C TRP A 107 -1.22 -0.04 11.08
N GLY A 108 -0.85 0.68 10.03
CA GLY A 108 -0.29 2.02 10.14
C GLY A 108 0.19 2.55 8.79
N GLY A 109 0.83 3.70 8.82
CA GLY A 109 1.27 4.38 7.62
C GLY A 109 1.77 5.79 7.89
N TYR A 110 2.06 6.47 6.78
CA TYR A 110 2.43 7.86 6.75
C TYR A 110 1.59 8.60 5.72
N LEU A 111 1.35 9.87 5.97
CA LEU A 111 0.71 10.78 5.03
C LEU A 111 1.61 11.98 4.83
N VAL A 112 1.99 12.20 3.59
CA VAL A 112 2.61 13.44 3.14
C VAL A 112 1.54 14.32 2.54
N GLU A 113 1.47 15.57 3.00
CA GLU A 113 0.61 16.60 2.45
C GLU A 113 1.44 17.81 2.08
N PHE A 114 1.20 18.39 0.91
CA PHE A 114 1.80 19.65 0.51
C PHE A 114 0.89 20.38 -0.48
N LYS A 115 1.27 21.62 -0.80
CA LYS A 115 0.63 22.45 -1.81
C LYS A 115 1.67 22.97 -2.77
N VAL A 116 1.22 23.36 -3.96
CA VAL A 116 2.11 23.79 -5.05
C VAL A 116 1.66 25.14 -5.57
N VAL A 117 2.62 26.01 -5.86
CA VAL A 117 2.45 27.30 -6.56
C VAL A 117 3.40 27.32 -7.74
N GLU A 118 3.04 28.02 -8.82
CA GLU A 118 3.97 28.26 -9.92
C GLU A 118 5.09 29.21 -9.48
N GLN A 119 6.34 28.92 -9.85
CA GLN A 119 7.51 29.70 -9.45
C GLN A 119 7.34 31.19 -9.80
N HIS A 120 6.91 31.46 -11.04
CA HIS A 120 6.72 32.83 -11.52
C HIS A 120 5.65 33.60 -10.73
N VAL A 121 4.68 32.91 -10.12
CA VAL A 121 3.64 33.49 -9.26
C VAL A 121 4.21 33.79 -7.87
N PHE A 122 4.99 32.85 -7.34
CA PHE A 122 5.65 32.97 -6.04
C PHE A 122 6.69 34.11 -6.03
N ASP A 123 7.39 34.34 -7.14
CA ASP A 123 8.42 35.37 -7.23
C ASP A 123 7.86 36.80 -7.39
N ARG A 124 6.55 36.97 -7.61
CA ARG A 124 5.95 38.30 -7.80
C ARG A 124 6.10 39.15 -6.55
N PRO A 125 6.66 40.38 -6.65
CA PRO A 125 6.71 41.31 -5.54
C PRO A 125 5.31 41.56 -4.99
N THR A 126 5.12 41.31 -3.69
CA THR A 126 3.83 41.49 -3.02
C THR A 126 4.02 42.40 -1.81
N ALA A 127 3.08 43.33 -1.62
CA ALA A 127 3.01 44.14 -0.40
C ALA A 127 2.67 43.30 0.84
N ASN A 128 2.16 42.08 0.65
CA ASN A 128 1.85 41.12 1.71
C ASN A 128 2.50 39.76 1.40
N PRO A 129 3.52 39.32 2.15
CA PRO A 129 4.20 38.02 1.95
C PRO A 129 3.25 36.82 2.00
N ASN A 130 2.09 36.93 2.65
CA ASN A 130 1.10 35.86 2.72
C ASN A 130 0.12 35.85 1.54
N ALA A 131 0.12 36.86 0.67
CA ALA A 131 -0.76 36.91 -0.50
C ALA A 131 -0.39 35.83 -1.53
N GLN A 132 0.89 35.51 -1.69
CA GLN A 132 1.39 34.45 -2.59
C GLN A 132 0.91 33.04 -2.17
N ARG A 133 0.57 32.84 -0.89
CA ARG A 133 -0.04 31.59 -0.38
C ARG A 133 -1.52 31.43 -0.75
N ARG A 134 -2.12 32.36 -1.50
CA ARG A 134 -3.50 32.23 -1.99
C ARG A 134 -3.58 31.69 -3.42
N ASP A 135 -2.45 31.68 -4.13
CA ASP A 135 -2.36 31.28 -5.53
C ASP A 135 -1.98 29.79 -5.69
N PHE A 136 -2.35 28.96 -4.71
CA PHE A 136 -2.13 27.52 -4.82
C PHE A 136 -2.89 26.94 -6.00
N ILE A 137 -2.23 26.03 -6.72
CA ILE A 137 -2.85 25.31 -7.83
C ILE A 137 -3.98 24.42 -7.25
N PRO A 138 -5.23 24.54 -7.74
CA PRO A 138 -6.32 23.68 -7.29
C PRO A 138 -6.18 22.29 -7.93
N LEU A 139 -6.02 21.25 -7.09
CA LEU A 139 -5.71 19.88 -7.53
C LEU A 139 -6.90 18.92 -7.51
N ARG A 140 -8.05 19.38 -7.01
CA ARG A 140 -9.26 18.56 -6.84
C ARG A 140 -10.52 19.28 -7.32
N PRO A 141 -11.64 18.56 -7.58
CA PRO A 141 -12.89 19.17 -8.03
C PRO A 141 -13.50 20.16 -7.04
N ASN A 142 -13.23 19.98 -5.74
CA ASN A 142 -13.63 20.93 -4.70
C ASN A 142 -12.67 22.12 -4.55
N HIS A 143 -11.81 22.35 -5.53
CA HIS A 143 -10.77 23.39 -5.52
C HIS A 143 -9.74 23.26 -4.39
N SER A 144 -9.66 22.10 -3.72
CA SER A 144 -8.62 21.87 -2.71
C SER A 144 -7.24 21.88 -3.38
N PRO A 145 -6.29 22.69 -2.88
CA PRO A 145 -4.92 22.73 -3.41
C PRO A 145 -4.00 21.67 -2.80
N LYS A 146 -4.51 20.89 -1.84
CA LYS A 146 -3.71 19.92 -1.11
C LYS A 146 -3.45 18.69 -1.99
N PHE A 147 -2.18 18.36 -2.20
CA PHE A 147 -1.77 17.06 -2.74
C PHE A 147 -1.49 16.09 -1.60
N GLN A 148 -1.79 14.81 -1.79
CA GLN A 148 -1.61 13.78 -0.76
C GLN A 148 -0.86 12.57 -1.33
N ILE A 149 0.10 12.10 -0.54
CA ILE A 149 0.82 10.85 -0.77
C ILE A 149 0.68 10.00 0.48
N GLU A 150 0.04 8.84 0.35
CA GLU A 150 -0.16 7.89 1.45
C GLU A 150 0.80 6.72 1.34
N PHE A 151 1.48 6.38 2.43
CA PHE A 151 2.35 5.21 2.56
C PHE A 151 1.72 4.24 3.55
N SER A 152 1.36 3.05 3.10
CA SER A 152 0.74 2.01 3.93
C SER A 152 1.80 1.03 4.45
N LYS A 153 1.76 0.74 5.76
CA LYS A 153 2.58 -0.30 6.41
C LYS A 153 1.93 -1.68 6.29
N PHE A 154 2.75 -2.71 6.45
CA PHE A 154 2.33 -4.11 6.61
C PHE A 154 1.48 -4.68 5.47
N GLU A 155 1.64 -4.13 4.27
CA GLU A 155 0.98 -4.65 3.08
C GLU A 155 1.71 -5.91 2.58
N TYR A 156 1.00 -6.78 1.85
CA TYR A 156 1.59 -8.01 1.36
C TYR A 156 2.61 -7.73 0.23
N MET A 157 3.86 -8.13 0.47
CA MET A 157 5.01 -7.90 -0.42
C MET A 157 5.73 -9.20 -0.81
N GLY A 158 4.97 -10.22 -1.23
CA GLY A 158 5.53 -11.50 -1.65
C GLY A 158 6.22 -11.48 -3.03
N ALA A 159 6.92 -12.56 -3.36
CA ALA A 159 7.51 -12.73 -4.68
C ALA A 159 6.45 -12.61 -5.79
N GLY A 160 6.71 -11.77 -6.78
CA GLY A 160 5.77 -11.50 -7.88
C GLY A 160 4.64 -10.52 -7.55
N SER A 161 4.63 -9.87 -6.38
CA SER A 161 3.59 -8.88 -6.04
C SER A 161 3.77 -7.52 -6.73
N LYS A 162 4.96 -7.26 -7.28
CA LYS A 162 5.33 -6.00 -7.91
C LYS A 162 6.04 -6.20 -9.24
N ARG A 163 5.99 -5.18 -10.09
CA ARG A 163 6.75 -5.09 -11.34
C ARG A 163 7.29 -3.67 -11.55
N PRO A 164 8.42 -3.51 -12.25
CA PRO A 164 8.93 -2.19 -12.60
C PRO A 164 8.19 -1.59 -13.79
N ILE A 165 8.01 -0.27 -13.78
CA ILE A 165 7.64 0.56 -14.94
C ILE A 165 8.59 1.75 -15.06
N LYS A 166 8.56 2.44 -16.20
CA LYS A 166 9.34 3.66 -16.43
C LYS A 166 8.46 4.90 -16.35
N VAL A 167 8.87 5.86 -15.51
CA VAL A 167 8.19 7.16 -15.33
C VAL A 167 9.27 8.23 -15.32
N GLY A 168 9.25 9.14 -16.30
CA GLY A 168 10.25 10.21 -16.41
C GLY A 168 11.70 9.72 -16.46
N GLY A 169 11.97 8.53 -17.01
CA GLY A 169 13.30 7.90 -17.03
C GLY A 169 13.64 7.08 -15.78
N TYR A 170 12.92 7.25 -14.68
CA TYR A 170 13.12 6.52 -13.44
C TYR A 170 12.33 5.22 -13.41
N THR A 171 12.80 4.26 -12.60
CA THR A 171 12.08 3.02 -12.35
C THR A 171 11.12 3.21 -11.18
N VAL A 172 9.83 2.93 -11.40
CA VAL A 172 8.83 2.89 -10.33
C VAL A 172 8.34 1.46 -10.18
N GLN A 173 8.37 0.94 -8.95
CA GLN A 173 7.74 -0.35 -8.66
C GLN A 173 6.23 -0.16 -8.51
N VAL A 174 5.44 -0.96 -9.21
CA VAL A 174 3.98 -0.95 -9.14
C VAL A 174 3.45 -2.33 -8.76
N TYR A 175 2.29 -2.37 -8.11
CA TYR A 175 1.57 -3.62 -7.92
C TYR A 175 1.18 -4.30 -9.24
N THR A 176 1.21 -5.63 -9.21
CA THR A 176 0.61 -6.44 -10.27
C THR A 176 -0.92 -6.25 -10.30
N ALA A 177 -1.55 -6.57 -11.43
CA ALA A 177 -3.00 -6.45 -11.55
C ALA A 177 -3.74 -7.30 -10.49
N GLU A 178 -3.21 -8.49 -10.20
CA GLU A 178 -3.70 -9.40 -9.18
C GLU A 178 -3.66 -8.75 -7.78
N MET A 179 -2.55 -8.11 -7.44
CA MET A 179 -2.40 -7.40 -6.16
C MET A 179 -3.37 -6.23 -6.04
N ILE A 180 -3.56 -5.47 -7.12
CA ILE A 180 -4.55 -4.37 -7.16
C ILE A 180 -5.96 -4.91 -6.94
N VAL A 181 -6.33 -6.04 -7.56
CA VAL A 181 -7.63 -6.69 -7.35
C VAL A 181 -7.78 -7.14 -5.90
N PHE A 182 -6.77 -7.79 -5.31
CA PHE A 182 -6.82 -8.19 -3.90
C PHE A 182 -7.00 -7.01 -2.96
N GLU A 183 -6.35 -5.87 -3.22
CA GLU A 183 -6.58 -4.65 -2.45
C GLU A 183 -8.02 -4.14 -2.57
N LYS A 184 -8.61 -4.15 -3.76
CA LYS A 184 -10.00 -3.73 -3.95
C LYS A 184 -10.97 -4.66 -3.23
N VAL A 185 -10.77 -5.98 -3.32
CA VAL A 185 -11.58 -6.97 -2.58
C VAL A 185 -11.45 -6.74 -1.07
N ARG A 186 -10.22 -6.58 -0.56
CA ARG A 186 -9.96 -6.25 0.85
C ARG A 186 -10.70 -4.98 1.26
N ALA A 187 -10.59 -3.90 0.49
CA ALA A 187 -11.25 -2.63 0.78
C ALA A 187 -12.79 -2.75 0.81
N ILE A 188 -13.38 -3.61 -0.02
CA ILE A 188 -14.83 -3.91 0.00
C ILE A 188 -15.19 -4.68 1.27
N CYS A 189 -14.43 -5.72 1.64
CA CYS A 189 -14.65 -6.48 2.87
C CYS A 189 -14.53 -5.60 4.12
N GLN A 190 -13.65 -4.59 4.10
CA GLN A 190 -13.53 -3.60 5.18
C GLN A 190 -14.77 -2.70 5.34
N GLN A 191 -15.65 -2.63 4.33
CA GLN A 191 -16.92 -1.90 4.44
C GLN A 191 -18.00 -2.67 5.23
N LEU A 192 -17.78 -3.95 5.51
CA LEU A 192 -18.73 -4.77 6.25
C LEU A 192 -18.84 -4.29 7.71
N PRO A 193 -20.05 -4.19 8.29
CA PRO A 193 -20.24 -3.76 9.67
C PRO A 193 -19.42 -4.56 10.69
N GLN A 194 -19.20 -5.85 10.42
CA GLN A 194 -18.42 -6.74 11.27
C GLN A 194 -16.94 -6.32 11.35
N TYR A 195 -16.41 -5.66 10.33
CA TYR A 195 -15.02 -5.21 10.32
C TYR A 195 -14.74 -4.11 11.36
N ALA A 196 -15.76 -3.33 11.73
CA ALA A 196 -15.65 -2.33 12.79
C ALA A 196 -15.32 -2.96 14.17
N GLN A 197 -15.55 -4.26 14.35
CA GLN A 197 -15.14 -4.98 15.56
C GLN A 197 -13.62 -5.22 15.62
N ILE A 198 -12.95 -5.24 14.46
CA ILE A 198 -11.50 -5.47 14.33
C ILE A 198 -10.76 -4.13 14.37
N ILE A 199 -11.27 -3.13 13.63
CA ILE A 199 -10.72 -1.77 13.60
C ILE A 199 -11.84 -0.78 13.97
N PRO A 200 -12.01 -0.43 15.26
CA PRO A 200 -13.11 0.43 15.71
C PRO A 200 -13.10 1.84 15.10
N SER A 201 -11.93 2.34 14.70
CA SER A 201 -11.78 3.64 14.03
C SER A 201 -12.10 3.59 12.53
N HIS A 202 -12.33 2.39 11.96
CA HIS A 202 -12.64 2.25 10.55
C HIS A 202 -14.12 2.58 10.31
N THR A 203 -14.36 3.70 9.63
CA THR A 203 -15.69 4.08 9.15
C THR A 203 -15.85 3.61 7.70
N PRO A 204 -16.97 2.94 7.35
CA PRO A 204 -17.24 2.58 5.98
C PRO A 204 -17.25 3.82 5.07
N ARG A 205 -16.42 3.83 4.04
CA ARG A 205 -16.40 4.85 3.00
C ARG A 205 -17.40 4.44 1.91
N PRO A 206 -18.23 5.36 1.39
CA PRO A 206 -19.01 5.08 0.21
C PRO A 206 -18.06 4.77 -0.96
N GLY A 207 -18.00 3.52 -1.40
CA GLY A 207 -17.37 3.16 -2.67
C GLY A 207 -18.13 3.76 -3.85
N PRO A 208 -17.62 3.63 -5.10
CA PRO A 208 -18.37 4.04 -6.27
C PRO A 208 -19.71 3.29 -6.26
N GLY A 209 -20.80 4.04 -6.18
CA GLY A 209 -22.08 3.55 -5.68
C GLY A 209 -22.61 2.36 -6.48
N LEU A 210 -22.91 1.27 -5.77
CA LEU A 210 -24.11 0.44 -5.99
C LEU A 210 -24.24 -0.62 -4.87
N LEU A 211 -24.40 -0.23 -3.61
CA LEU A 211 -24.71 -1.23 -2.55
C LEU A 211 -25.37 -0.64 -1.30
N ARG A 212 -26.19 0.41 -1.45
CA ARG A 212 -27.07 0.87 -0.36
C ARG A 212 -28.56 0.64 -0.60
N HIS A 213 -28.97 0.16 -1.78
CA HIS A 213 -30.39 0.02 -2.13
C HIS A 213 -30.93 -1.41 -2.25
N SER A 214 -30.16 -2.46 -1.97
CA SER A 214 -30.62 -3.85 -2.18
C SER A 214 -30.47 -4.77 -0.96
N LEU A 215 -30.62 -4.24 0.26
CA LEU A 215 -30.70 -5.06 1.48
C LEU A 215 -31.98 -4.80 2.29
N ASN A 216 -33.00 -4.15 1.70
CA ASN A 216 -34.26 -3.84 2.38
C ASN A 216 -35.50 -4.45 1.73
N HIS A 217 -35.34 -5.42 0.82
CA HIS A 217 -36.44 -6.31 0.45
C HIS A 217 -36.26 -7.64 1.16
N GLY A 218 -37.08 -7.82 2.19
CA GLY A 218 -37.19 -9.07 2.93
C GLY A 218 -37.47 -10.23 1.98
N VAL A 219 -36.66 -11.27 2.11
CA VAL A 219 -37.02 -12.61 1.65
C VAL A 219 -37.60 -13.32 2.88
N PRO A 220 -38.90 -13.68 2.89
CA PRO A 220 -39.47 -14.46 3.97
C PRO A 220 -39.12 -15.94 3.79
N GLY A 221 -38.66 -16.57 4.88
CA GLY A 221 -38.71 -18.01 5.06
C GLY A 221 -37.53 -18.81 4.51
N SER A 222 -36.56 -19.12 5.38
CA SER A 222 -35.95 -20.46 5.42
C SER A 222 -35.34 -20.66 6.81
N ASP A 223 -36.15 -21.27 7.68
CA ASP A 223 -35.70 -21.82 8.95
C ASP A 223 -34.74 -22.98 8.67
N LEU A 224 -33.45 -22.74 8.87
CA LEU A 224 -32.44 -23.78 9.09
C LEU A 224 -31.95 -23.64 10.53
N PRO A 225 -32.06 -24.69 11.36
CA PRO A 225 -31.70 -24.57 12.77
C PRO A 225 -30.17 -24.41 12.88
N LEU A 226 -29.74 -23.21 13.27
CA LEU A 226 -28.40 -22.96 13.78
C LEU A 226 -28.14 -23.92 14.95
N ARG A 227 -27.27 -24.91 14.73
CA ARG A 227 -26.67 -25.68 15.82
C ARG A 227 -26.02 -24.69 16.77
N ARG A 228 -26.48 -24.68 18.02
CA ARG A 228 -25.86 -23.92 19.12
C ARG A 228 -24.45 -24.47 19.35
N GLU A 229 -23.44 -23.66 19.06
CA GLU A 229 -22.09 -23.84 19.59
C GLU A 229 -22.15 -23.79 21.13
N PRO A 230 -21.42 -24.66 21.85
CA PRO A 230 -21.42 -24.67 23.30
C PRO A 230 -20.74 -23.41 23.85
N GLY A 231 -21.35 -22.82 24.88
CA GLY A 231 -20.93 -21.59 25.53
C GLY A 231 -19.56 -21.64 26.24
N PRO A 232 -19.21 -20.56 26.98
CA PRO A 232 -17.83 -20.14 27.27
C PRO A 232 -17.09 -20.96 28.35
N ALA A 233 -17.38 -22.26 28.47
CA ALA A 233 -16.64 -23.18 29.35
C ALA A 233 -15.36 -23.74 28.69
N ALA A 234 -15.26 -23.73 27.35
CA ALA A 234 -14.09 -24.26 26.63
C ALA A 234 -12.87 -23.32 26.61
N ALA A 235 -13.05 -22.03 26.94
CA ALA A 235 -11.96 -21.05 26.96
C ALA A 235 -11.11 -21.07 28.26
N ARG A 236 -11.55 -21.81 29.29
CA ARG A 236 -10.87 -21.83 30.60
C ARG A 236 -9.86 -22.97 30.77
N LEU A 237 -9.87 -23.99 29.90
CA LEU A 237 -8.95 -25.13 29.96
C LEU A 237 -7.64 -24.94 29.18
N ARG A 238 -7.51 -23.90 28.32
CA ARG A 238 -6.25 -23.58 27.63
C ARG A 238 -5.33 -22.62 28.38
N ARG A 239 -5.80 -21.97 29.46
CA ARG A 239 -4.99 -21.06 30.29
C ARG A 239 -4.37 -21.71 31.54
N GLN A 240 -4.69 -22.96 31.85
CA GLN A 240 -4.11 -23.67 33.01
C GLN A 240 -2.95 -24.62 32.64
N ALA A 241 -2.69 -24.86 31.35
CA ALA A 241 -1.58 -25.73 30.90
C ALA A 241 -0.24 -25.00 30.67
N CYS A 242 -0.19 -23.66 30.75
CA CYS A 242 1.06 -22.89 30.64
C CYS A 242 1.66 -22.47 32.00
N ALA A 243 1.05 -22.86 33.13
CA ALA A 243 1.53 -22.52 34.48
C ALA A 243 2.10 -23.72 35.27
N ALA A 244 2.18 -24.91 34.66
CA ALA A 244 2.87 -26.05 35.24
C ALA A 244 3.99 -26.46 34.28
N GLY A 245 5.23 -26.09 34.61
CA GLY A 245 6.41 -26.44 33.84
C GLY A 245 6.62 -27.94 33.76
N VAL A 246 6.09 -28.56 32.70
CA VAL A 246 6.32 -29.96 32.36
C VAL A 246 6.95 -30.00 30.98
N SER A 247 8.21 -30.41 30.94
CA SER A 247 8.96 -30.76 29.74
C SER A 247 8.30 -31.97 29.07
N THR A 248 7.95 -31.84 27.79
CA THR A 248 7.64 -32.98 26.92
C THR A 248 8.68 -33.02 25.81
N ALA A 249 9.86 -33.55 26.13
CA ALA A 249 10.59 -34.39 25.20
C ALA A 249 9.79 -35.69 25.00
N ASP A 250 9.94 -36.30 23.82
CA ASP A 250 9.29 -37.54 23.35
C ASP A 250 7.83 -37.45 22.87
N ALA A 251 7.68 -37.06 21.60
CA ALA A 251 6.64 -37.59 20.72
C ALA A 251 7.07 -37.45 19.25
N GLN A 252 7.76 -38.47 18.72
CA GLN A 252 7.94 -38.63 17.27
C GLN A 252 6.63 -39.13 16.65
N PRO A 253 6.14 -38.54 15.54
CA PRO A 253 5.15 -39.18 14.70
C PRO A 253 5.85 -40.13 13.71
N GLN A 254 5.60 -41.44 13.83
CA GLN A 254 6.02 -42.44 12.85
C GLN A 254 5.24 -42.24 11.54
N GLY A 255 5.91 -41.71 10.52
CA GLY A 255 5.47 -41.73 9.13
C GLY A 255 6.07 -42.94 8.38
N PRO A 256 5.41 -43.47 7.33
CA PRO A 256 5.84 -44.68 6.64
C PRO A 256 7.11 -44.45 5.80
N ALA A 257 7.97 -45.48 5.78
CA ALA A 257 9.32 -45.46 5.23
C ALA A 257 9.41 -45.21 3.71
N PRO A 258 10.46 -44.51 3.23
CA PRO A 258 10.73 -44.37 1.79
C PRO A 258 11.34 -45.66 1.19
N ARG A 259 10.86 -46.04 0.02
CA ARG A 259 11.38 -47.15 -0.81
C ARG A 259 12.82 -46.83 -1.26
N ARG A 260 13.74 -47.76 -0.99
CA ARG A 260 15.11 -47.77 -1.53
C ARG A 260 15.08 -47.97 -3.04
N LEU A 261 15.62 -47.02 -3.79
CA LEU A 261 16.15 -47.26 -5.14
C LEU A 261 17.57 -47.83 -4.95
N ALA A 262 17.79 -49.02 -5.52
CA ALA A 262 19.06 -49.72 -5.46
C ALA A 262 20.05 -49.13 -6.46
N GLU A 263 21.21 -48.72 -5.97
CA GLU A 263 22.44 -48.62 -6.75
C GLU A 263 22.90 -50.04 -7.12
N ARG A 264 23.21 -50.26 -8.41
CA ARG A 264 24.08 -51.34 -8.86
C ARG A 264 25.28 -50.72 -9.55
N SER A 265 26.42 -50.84 -8.88
CA SER A 265 27.77 -50.68 -9.41
C SER A 265 28.07 -51.80 -10.42
N GLY A 266 28.93 -51.53 -11.39
CA GLY A 266 29.55 -52.58 -12.22
C GLY A 266 30.19 -52.09 -13.52
N ASP A 267 31.44 -51.65 -13.39
CA ASP A 267 32.60 -51.92 -14.28
C ASP A 267 32.55 -51.68 -15.80
N GLY A 268 33.57 -50.96 -16.28
CA GLY A 268 34.05 -51.11 -17.66
C GLY A 268 34.76 -49.90 -18.27
N PHE A 269 35.99 -49.61 -17.86
CA PHE A 269 36.96 -48.90 -18.72
C PHE A 269 37.39 -49.84 -19.85
N PRO A 270 37.66 -49.31 -21.06
CA PRO A 270 39.07 -49.23 -21.44
C PRO A 270 39.47 -47.97 -22.23
N ASN A 271 40.78 -47.71 -22.14
CA ASN A 271 41.60 -46.78 -22.90
C ASN A 271 41.42 -46.88 -24.42
N GLY A 272 41.60 -45.75 -25.11
CA GLY A 272 41.84 -45.73 -26.56
C GLY A 272 42.17 -44.33 -27.10
N ARG A 273 43.40 -44.18 -27.60
CA ARG A 273 44.05 -42.96 -28.11
C ARG A 273 43.39 -42.33 -29.35
N SER A 274 43.57 -41.02 -29.47
CA SER A 274 43.72 -40.11 -30.64
C SER A 274 44.11 -40.74 -31.99
N PRO A 275 43.90 -40.07 -33.16
CA PRO A 275 43.89 -38.61 -33.40
C PRO A 275 42.59 -38.01 -33.94
#